data_AF-A0A971K031-F1
#
_entry.id   AF-A0A971K031-F1
#
_cell.length_a   1.000
_cell.length_b   1.000
_cell.length_c   1.000
_cell.angle_alpha   90.00
_cell.angle_beta   90.00
_cell.angle_gamma   90.00
#
_symmetry.space_group_name_H-M   'P 1'
#
loop_
_entity.id
_entity.type
_entity.pdbx_description
1 polymer ?
#
loop_
_entity_poly.entity_id
_entity_poly.type
_entity_poly.pdbx_seq_one_letter_code
_entity_poly.pdbx_strand_id
1 'polypeptide(L)'
;MNESVNDALAESLRAACDAQRYPEEFLREYEPFECFAHNEGCETLLVKHKAAGLFYVAKCYRKDATTARALEGVILKALSHRGLPRFVEEYENEYYLCMVREYVEGTPLDRYIAQRKPGQEKTVGLAVSLCDILTYLHSRTPPVIHRDIKPKNIIVDHQGELWLIDFGISRVFDPNKVEDTVSCGTRNFSAPEQYGYAQTDARADVFSLGILLGWLLTGESNREMILPRIVSRRLRRIVGKCTAFAPKDRYATAANVRADLLAMDGRRQRRALGWSCAVIACLLCLCAGFELGRYAESTGLLEPAGTAAFREPLVEQAVRLTLGLEEGESVREQDLLSVTELFICGDQTLADGESYNALCNQIALKELPWKNGGMTTLSDLARLKNLTTLSLAFQDIVDLTPLQGLTALRNVDLRHNPVSDLKPLGSLPYLSEVCLFGTRVNDLSPLAGCPLLWRIGAGGSFFTSLNTFQGISRLKDQDLFKAPLLTLRGVEKLASLERLSLSEVADGDLRLLLSHTMLKEVELGESLRQTAQEQMGQASFQIIYRTK
;
A
#
# COMPACT_ATOMS: atom_id res chain seq x y z
N MET A 1 -39.85 -6.83 43.03
CA MET A 1 -41.25 -7.17 42.66
C MET A 1 -41.34 -8.16 41.49
N ASN A 2 -40.28 -8.93 41.18
CA ASN A 2 -40.20 -9.79 39.98
C ASN A 2 -39.96 -11.29 40.24
N GLU A 3 -39.67 -11.74 41.47
CA GLU A 3 -39.44 -13.17 41.74
C GLU A 3 -40.74 -13.98 41.74
N SER A 4 -41.81 -13.47 42.36
CA SER A 4 -43.09 -14.20 42.49
C SER A 4 -43.87 -14.35 41.17
N VAL A 5 -43.62 -13.50 40.17
CA VAL A 5 -44.27 -13.57 38.85
C VAL A 5 -43.54 -14.56 37.93
N ASN A 6 -42.21 -14.67 38.06
CA ASN A 6 -41.41 -15.65 37.33
C ASN A 6 -41.66 -17.07 37.83
N ASP A 7 -41.85 -17.26 39.13
CA ASP A 7 -42.14 -18.59 39.69
C ASP A 7 -43.50 -19.13 39.23
N ALA A 8 -44.54 -18.29 39.17
CA ALA A 8 -45.87 -18.70 38.69
C ALA A 8 -45.89 -19.03 37.18
N LEU A 9 -45.09 -18.31 36.36
CA LEU A 9 -44.95 -18.59 34.93
C LEU A 9 -44.13 -19.87 34.69
N ALA A 10 -43.06 -20.08 35.46
CA ALA A 10 -42.28 -21.30 35.43
C ALA A 10 -43.12 -22.51 35.86
N GLU A 11 -43.99 -22.36 36.86
CA GLU A 11 -44.90 -23.42 37.32
C GLU A 11 -45.98 -23.76 36.28
N SER A 12 -46.52 -22.76 35.58
CA SER A 12 -47.43 -22.98 34.45
C SER A 12 -46.74 -23.63 33.24
N LEU A 13 -45.47 -23.31 32.97
CA LEU A 13 -44.67 -23.96 31.93
C LEU A 13 -44.29 -25.40 32.30
N ARG A 14 -44.01 -25.68 33.58
CA ARG A 14 -43.77 -27.03 34.10
C ARG A 14 -45.00 -27.92 33.89
N ALA A 15 -46.20 -27.42 34.17
CA ALA A 15 -47.46 -28.12 33.93
C ALA A 15 -47.79 -28.32 32.44
N ALA A 16 -47.20 -27.51 31.53
CA ALA A 16 -47.36 -27.67 30.09
C ALA A 16 -46.29 -28.58 29.45
N CYS A 17 -45.24 -28.93 30.18
CA CYS A 17 -44.13 -29.78 29.76
C CYS A 17 -44.23 -31.18 30.38
N ASP A 18 -45.30 -31.91 30.01
CA ASP A 18 -45.54 -33.26 30.51
C ASP A 18 -44.73 -34.33 29.75
N ALA A 19 -44.52 -35.47 30.40
CA ALA A 19 -43.86 -36.67 29.84
C ALA A 19 -44.54 -37.23 28.58
N GLN A 20 -45.81 -36.87 28.33
CA GLN A 20 -46.51 -37.19 27.08
C GLN A 20 -45.99 -36.41 25.87
N ARG A 21 -45.34 -35.27 26.10
CA ARG A 21 -44.89 -34.36 25.04
C ARG A 21 -43.38 -34.45 24.84
N TYR A 22 -42.58 -34.34 25.88
CA TYR A 22 -41.12 -34.36 25.78
C TYR A 22 -40.52 -35.71 26.22
N PRO A 23 -39.30 -36.07 25.77
CA PRO A 23 -38.64 -37.29 26.20
C PRO A 23 -38.47 -37.36 27.73
N GLU A 24 -38.76 -38.52 28.34
CA GLU A 24 -38.69 -38.69 29.80
C GLU A 24 -37.27 -38.45 30.35
N GLU A 25 -36.25 -38.92 29.63
CA GLU A 25 -34.84 -38.72 29.99
C GLU A 25 -34.47 -37.23 30.03
N PHE A 26 -34.95 -36.45 29.05
CA PHE A 26 -34.77 -34.99 29.02
C PHE A 26 -35.40 -34.32 30.24
N LEU A 27 -36.65 -34.69 30.58
CA LEU A 27 -37.35 -34.16 31.75
C LEU A 27 -36.74 -34.66 33.07
N ARG A 28 -36.00 -35.77 33.07
CA ARG A 28 -35.28 -36.27 34.24
C ARG A 28 -34.08 -35.37 34.58
N GLU A 29 -33.37 -34.89 33.57
CA GLU A 29 -32.12 -34.14 33.75
C GLU A 29 -32.32 -32.62 33.73
N TYR A 30 -33.31 -32.14 32.99
CA TYR A 30 -33.58 -30.73 32.78
C TYR A 30 -34.96 -30.32 33.30
N GLU A 31 -35.04 -29.12 33.89
CA GLU A 31 -36.30 -28.45 34.18
C GLU A 31 -36.52 -27.26 33.23
N PRO A 32 -37.70 -27.13 32.60
CA PRO A 32 -38.05 -25.94 31.82
C PRO A 32 -38.11 -24.71 32.72
N PHE A 33 -37.51 -23.62 32.28
CA PHE A 33 -37.49 -22.35 33.01
C PHE A 33 -38.26 -21.26 32.26
N GLU A 34 -37.98 -21.07 30.97
CA GLU A 34 -38.63 -20.06 30.13
C GLU A 34 -38.81 -20.58 28.70
N CYS A 35 -39.87 -20.17 28.00
CA CYS A 35 -40.04 -20.43 26.57
C CYS A 35 -39.67 -19.18 25.75
N PHE A 36 -38.57 -19.24 25.00
CA PHE A 36 -38.10 -18.11 24.18
C PHE A 36 -38.85 -17.96 22.86
N ALA A 37 -39.28 -19.08 22.26
CA ALA A 37 -40.00 -19.08 21.00
C ALA A 37 -40.83 -20.36 20.82
N HIS A 38 -42.03 -20.21 20.28
CA HIS A 38 -42.93 -21.30 19.91
C HIS A 38 -43.44 -21.07 18.48
N ASN A 39 -43.14 -22.02 17.58
CA ASN A 39 -43.64 -22.06 16.20
C ASN A 39 -44.29 -23.43 15.93
N GLU A 40 -45.13 -23.52 14.89
CA GLU A 40 -45.75 -24.79 14.46
C GLU A 40 -44.67 -25.86 14.15
N GLY A 41 -44.36 -26.70 15.15
CA GLY A 41 -43.38 -27.80 15.06
C GLY A 41 -41.97 -27.50 15.59
N CYS A 42 -41.73 -26.40 16.30
CA CYS A 42 -40.46 -26.15 17.01
C CYS A 42 -40.64 -25.24 18.23
N GLU A 43 -40.05 -25.64 19.35
CA GLU A 43 -40.04 -24.88 20.60
C GLU A 43 -38.60 -24.66 21.05
N THR A 44 -38.29 -23.44 21.47
CA THR A 44 -36.97 -23.10 22.04
C THR A 44 -37.16 -22.72 23.50
N LEU A 45 -36.64 -23.57 24.38
CA LEU A 45 -36.79 -23.47 25.83
C LEU A 45 -35.44 -23.11 26.46
N LEU A 46 -35.46 -22.22 27.45
CA LEU A 46 -34.42 -22.12 28.45
C LEU A 46 -34.68 -23.20 29.50
N VAL A 47 -33.70 -24.06 29.74
CA VAL A 47 -33.80 -25.15 30.69
C VAL A 47 -32.65 -25.10 31.69
N LYS A 48 -32.89 -25.57 32.91
CA LYS A 48 -31.88 -25.67 33.95
C LYS A 48 -31.57 -27.13 34.23
N HIS A 49 -30.29 -27.49 34.22
CA HIS A 49 -29.86 -28.85 34.55
C HIS A 49 -30.01 -29.08 36.05
N LYS A 50 -30.80 -30.08 36.46
CA LYS A 50 -31.22 -30.26 37.86
C LYS A 50 -30.05 -30.53 38.80
N ALA A 51 -29.05 -31.30 38.36
CA ALA A 51 -27.89 -31.63 39.21
C ALA A 51 -26.81 -30.54 39.22
N ALA A 52 -26.60 -29.86 38.09
CA ALA A 52 -25.52 -28.87 37.95
C ALA A 52 -25.97 -27.43 38.28
N GLY A 53 -27.27 -27.17 38.24
CA GLY A 53 -27.84 -25.83 38.42
C GLY A 53 -27.57 -24.84 37.27
N LEU A 54 -26.94 -25.29 36.17
CA LEU A 54 -26.57 -24.46 35.02
C LEU A 54 -27.70 -24.39 33.98
N PHE A 55 -27.75 -23.28 33.26
CA PHE A 55 -28.74 -23.03 32.20
C PHE A 55 -28.25 -23.51 30.83
N TYR A 56 -29.20 -23.99 30.02
CA TYR A 56 -29.00 -24.49 28.67
C TYR A 56 -30.19 -24.09 27.79
N VAL A 57 -30.00 -24.12 26.47
CA VAL A 57 -31.09 -23.95 25.52
C VAL A 57 -31.47 -25.31 24.95
N ALA A 58 -32.74 -25.69 25.09
CA ALA A 58 -33.29 -26.88 24.48
C ALA A 58 -34.18 -26.48 23.30
N LYS A 59 -33.83 -26.93 22.10
CA LYS A 59 -34.65 -26.77 20.91
C LYS A 59 -35.36 -28.09 20.62
N CYS A 60 -36.66 -28.12 20.87
CA CYS A 60 -37.50 -29.31 20.76
C CYS A 60 -38.34 -29.23 19.49
N TYR A 61 -38.25 -30.27 18.67
CA TYR A 61 -38.89 -30.37 17.38
C TYR A 61 -39.88 -31.51 17.35
N ARG A 62 -41.03 -31.31 16.70
CA ARG A 62 -41.99 -32.38 16.46
C ARG A 62 -41.55 -33.23 15.26
N LYS A 63 -41.56 -34.56 15.38
CA LYS A 63 -41.01 -35.51 14.39
C LYS A 63 -41.80 -35.58 13.08
N ASP A 64 -43.10 -35.22 13.12
CA ASP A 64 -43.97 -35.15 11.95
C ASP A 64 -43.61 -34.01 10.97
N ALA A 65 -42.79 -33.04 11.41
CA ALA A 65 -42.31 -31.96 10.60
C ALA A 65 -40.98 -32.34 9.89
N THR A 66 -41.12 -33.16 8.83
CA THR A 66 -40.15 -33.64 7.79
C THR A 66 -38.66 -33.20 7.82
N THR A 67 -37.78 -34.21 7.70
CA THR A 67 -36.44 -34.34 7.03
C THR A 67 -35.33 -33.31 7.27
N ALA A 68 -35.62 -32.01 7.37
CA ALA A 68 -34.61 -30.95 7.56
C ALA A 68 -33.86 -31.05 8.90
N ARG A 69 -34.55 -31.59 9.91
CA ARG A 69 -34.18 -31.51 11.33
C ARG A 69 -33.14 -32.55 11.76
N ALA A 70 -33.12 -33.72 11.10
CA ALA A 70 -32.10 -34.74 11.33
C ALA A 70 -30.68 -34.26 10.91
N LEU A 71 -30.60 -33.32 9.97
CA LEU A 71 -29.33 -32.77 9.50
C LEU A 71 -28.71 -31.77 10.50
N GLU A 72 -29.55 -31.02 11.23
CA GLU A 72 -29.07 -30.00 12.19
C GLU A 72 -28.34 -30.66 13.36
N GLY A 73 -28.87 -31.76 13.93
CA GLY A 73 -28.20 -32.48 15.02
C GLY A 73 -26.84 -33.06 14.63
N VAL A 74 -26.73 -33.64 13.43
CA VAL A 74 -25.46 -34.17 12.90
C VAL A 74 -24.45 -33.04 12.68
N ILE A 75 -24.89 -31.91 12.13
CA ILE A 75 -24.04 -30.74 11.93
C ILE A 75 -23.58 -30.20 13.27
N LEU A 76 -24.49 -29.91 14.21
CA LEU A 76 -24.16 -29.32 15.51
C LEU A 76 -23.19 -30.18 16.33
N LYS A 77 -23.32 -31.51 16.30
CA LYS A 77 -22.39 -32.44 16.96
C LYS A 77 -20.96 -32.32 16.45
N ALA A 78 -20.77 -31.94 15.18
CA ALA A 78 -19.46 -31.81 14.54
C ALA A 78 -18.87 -30.38 14.61
N LEU A 79 -19.61 -29.41 15.15
CA LEU A 79 -19.16 -28.01 15.24
C LEU A 79 -18.52 -27.72 16.61
N SER A 80 -17.34 -27.11 16.56
CA SER A 80 -16.62 -26.61 17.72
C SER A 80 -15.92 -25.30 17.34
N HIS A 81 -16.47 -24.19 17.83
CA HIS A 81 -15.95 -22.84 17.58
C HIS A 81 -16.37 -21.92 18.72
N ARG A 82 -15.47 -21.00 19.13
CA ARG A 82 -15.70 -20.08 20.28
C ARG A 82 -16.94 -19.20 20.17
N GLY A 83 -17.39 -18.92 18.95
CA GLY A 83 -18.55 -18.08 18.67
C GLY A 83 -19.83 -18.86 18.36
N LEU A 84 -19.87 -20.15 18.68
CA LEU A 84 -21.00 -21.04 18.46
C LEU A 84 -21.33 -21.76 19.77
N PRO A 85 -22.60 -21.84 20.19
CA PRO A 85 -22.99 -22.66 21.34
C PRO A 85 -22.60 -24.12 21.14
N ARG A 86 -21.94 -24.72 22.13
CA ARG A 86 -21.56 -26.14 22.05
C ARG A 86 -22.81 -27.02 22.13
N PHE A 87 -22.87 -28.05 21.29
CA PHE A 87 -23.82 -29.14 21.46
C PHE A 87 -23.50 -29.89 22.76
N VAL A 88 -24.53 -30.14 23.56
CA VAL A 88 -24.42 -30.88 24.81
C VAL A 88 -24.93 -32.29 24.58
N GLU A 89 -26.25 -32.43 24.40
CA GLU A 89 -26.94 -33.70 24.38
C GLU A 89 -28.19 -33.64 23.49
N GLU A 90 -28.70 -34.82 23.12
CA GLU A 90 -29.90 -34.98 22.31
C GLU A 90 -30.77 -36.07 22.93
N TYR A 91 -32.06 -35.80 22.97
CA TYR A 91 -33.06 -36.70 23.52
C TYR A 91 -34.20 -36.87 22.52
N GLU A 92 -34.70 -38.09 22.37
CA GLU A 92 -35.80 -38.36 21.45
C GLU A 92 -36.83 -39.32 22.04
N ASN A 93 -38.10 -39.12 21.63
CA ASN A 93 -39.19 -40.07 21.82
C ASN A 93 -39.94 -40.27 20.49
N GLU A 94 -41.13 -40.86 20.51
CA GLU A 94 -41.94 -41.10 19.30
C GLU A 94 -42.38 -39.79 18.60
N TYR A 95 -42.55 -38.70 19.35
CA TYR A 95 -43.18 -37.47 18.87
C TYR A 95 -42.21 -36.27 18.74
N TYR A 96 -41.15 -36.23 19.56
CA TYR A 96 -40.27 -35.08 19.71
C TYR A 96 -38.79 -35.46 19.71
N LEU A 97 -37.98 -34.54 19.19
CA LEU A 97 -36.53 -34.51 19.24
C LEU A 97 -36.09 -33.23 19.96
N CYS A 98 -35.46 -33.34 21.12
CA CYS A 98 -34.95 -32.20 21.89
C CYS A 98 -33.43 -32.16 21.83
N MET A 99 -32.90 -31.08 21.24
CA MET A 99 -31.46 -30.82 21.17
C MET A 99 -31.07 -29.79 22.22
N VAL A 100 -30.17 -30.18 23.13
CA VAL A 100 -29.66 -29.33 24.21
C VAL A 100 -28.31 -28.75 23.82
N ARG A 101 -28.17 -27.44 23.97
CA ARG A 101 -26.93 -26.68 23.71
C ARG A 101 -26.64 -25.73 24.84
N GLU A 102 -25.39 -25.28 24.89
CA GLU A 102 -24.95 -24.24 25.81
C GLU A 102 -25.83 -22.99 25.71
N TYR A 103 -26.23 -22.46 26.87
CA TYR A 103 -26.88 -21.16 26.93
C TYR A 103 -25.82 -20.05 26.88
N VAL A 104 -25.96 -19.15 25.92
CA VAL A 104 -25.10 -17.98 25.81
C VAL A 104 -25.77 -16.82 26.52
N GLU A 105 -25.20 -16.43 27.66
CA GLU A 105 -25.66 -15.27 28.40
C GLU A 105 -25.20 -13.97 27.71
N GLY A 106 -26.15 -13.14 27.28
CA GLY A 106 -25.82 -11.90 26.62
C GLY A 106 -27.04 -11.16 26.08
N THR A 107 -26.78 -10.13 25.28
CA THR A 107 -27.83 -9.29 24.67
C THR A 107 -27.94 -9.61 23.18
N PRO A 108 -29.14 -9.92 22.64
CA PRO A 108 -29.37 -10.01 21.20
C PRO A 108 -28.90 -8.75 20.47
N LEU A 109 -28.33 -8.90 19.27
CA LEU A 109 -27.63 -7.81 18.58
C LEU A 109 -28.57 -6.64 18.25
N ASP A 110 -29.84 -6.90 17.94
CA ASP A 110 -30.85 -5.85 17.73
C ASP A 110 -31.01 -4.93 18.95
N ARG A 111 -31.12 -5.51 20.15
CA ARG A 111 -31.19 -4.77 21.41
C ARG A 111 -29.86 -4.11 21.77
N TYR A 112 -28.74 -4.81 21.55
CA TYR A 112 -27.40 -4.29 21.85
C TYR A 112 -27.12 -2.97 21.11
N ILE A 113 -27.44 -2.93 19.81
CA ILE A 113 -27.23 -1.73 18.98
C ILE A 113 -28.19 -0.61 19.37
N ALA A 114 -29.46 -0.92 19.66
CA ALA A 114 -30.45 0.07 20.09
C ALA A 114 -30.05 0.76 21.39
N GLN A 115 -29.44 0.03 22.34
CA GLN A 115 -29.04 0.55 23.65
C GLN A 115 -27.69 1.28 23.61
N ARG A 116 -26.66 0.72 22.95
CA ARG A 116 -25.28 1.22 23.05
C ARG A 116 -24.81 2.09 21.89
N LYS A 117 -25.43 1.97 20.70
CA LYS A 117 -24.99 2.65 19.45
C LYS A 117 -23.47 2.58 19.24
N PRO A 118 -22.89 1.39 19.02
CA PRO A 118 -21.45 1.24 18.95
C PRO A 118 -20.83 2.07 17.82
N GLY A 119 -19.64 2.62 18.09
CA GLY A 119 -18.83 3.29 17.07
C GLY A 119 -18.37 2.34 15.97
N GLN A 120 -17.87 2.90 14.87
CA GLN A 120 -17.46 2.17 13.68
C GLN A 120 -16.46 1.04 13.98
N GLU A 121 -15.49 1.27 14.88
CA GLU A 121 -14.48 0.27 15.26
C GLU A 121 -15.09 -0.99 15.85
N LYS A 122 -16.00 -0.85 16.84
CA LYS A 122 -16.68 -2.00 17.44
C LYS A 122 -17.62 -2.68 16.42
N THR A 123 -18.29 -1.92 15.56
CA THR A 123 -19.10 -2.46 14.46
C THR A 123 -18.28 -3.31 13.50
N VAL A 124 -17.10 -2.84 13.09
CA VAL A 124 -16.18 -3.61 12.24
C VAL A 124 -15.67 -4.84 12.99
N GLY A 125 -15.33 -4.72 14.28
CA GLY A 125 -14.93 -5.84 15.12
C GLY A 125 -15.98 -6.95 15.19
N LEU A 126 -17.26 -6.60 15.40
CA LEU A 126 -18.36 -7.56 15.37
C LEU A 126 -18.48 -8.24 14.00
N ALA A 127 -18.38 -7.48 12.91
CA ALA A 127 -18.43 -8.05 11.56
C ALA A 127 -17.25 -9.00 11.28
N VAL A 128 -16.05 -8.69 11.80
CA VAL A 128 -14.87 -9.57 11.72
C VAL A 128 -15.09 -10.87 12.49
N SER A 129 -15.61 -10.81 13.72
CA SER A 129 -15.93 -12.02 14.50
C SER A 129 -16.96 -12.90 13.79
N LEU A 130 -17.97 -12.29 13.14
CA LEU A 130 -18.93 -13.06 12.34
C LEU A 130 -18.27 -13.68 11.08
N CYS A 131 -17.32 -12.99 10.44
CA CYS A 131 -16.57 -13.57 9.34
C CYS A 131 -15.75 -14.80 9.78
N ASP A 132 -15.19 -14.80 10.99
CA ASP A 132 -14.46 -15.95 11.55
C ASP A 132 -15.39 -17.17 11.68
N ILE A 133 -16.57 -16.97 12.26
CA ILE A 133 -17.59 -18.02 12.40
C ILE A 133 -18.01 -18.57 11.03
N LEU A 134 -18.34 -17.69 10.07
CA LEU A 134 -18.75 -18.10 8.74
C LEU A 134 -17.64 -18.84 7.98
N THR A 135 -16.39 -18.38 8.10
CA THR A 135 -15.23 -19.06 7.50
C THR A 135 -15.08 -20.47 8.07
N TYR A 136 -15.26 -20.64 9.38
CA TYR A 136 -15.25 -21.95 10.02
C TYR A 136 -16.36 -22.87 9.46
N LEU A 137 -17.60 -22.39 9.39
CA LEU A 137 -18.74 -23.15 8.86
C LEU A 137 -18.56 -23.55 7.39
N HIS A 138 -18.11 -22.62 6.55
CA HIS A 138 -17.91 -22.86 5.12
C HIS A 138 -16.73 -23.80 4.84
N SER A 139 -15.79 -23.96 5.78
CA SER A 139 -14.66 -24.89 5.67
C SER A 139 -14.99 -26.34 6.04
N ARG A 140 -16.19 -26.62 6.55
CA ARG A 140 -16.62 -28.00 6.86
C ARG A 140 -16.76 -28.82 5.58
N THR A 141 -16.68 -30.14 5.71
CA THR A 141 -16.88 -31.07 4.58
C THR A 141 -18.04 -32.00 4.91
N PRO A 142 -19.23 -31.84 4.30
CA PRO A 142 -19.60 -30.78 3.34
C PRO A 142 -19.71 -29.38 3.99
N PRO A 143 -19.61 -28.29 3.20
CA PRO A 143 -19.73 -26.92 3.72
C PRO A 143 -21.08 -26.67 4.40
N VAL A 144 -21.05 -26.06 5.58
CA VAL A 144 -22.27 -25.69 6.33
C VAL A 144 -22.65 -24.26 5.97
N ILE A 145 -23.78 -24.06 5.31
CA ILE A 145 -24.30 -22.73 4.92
C ILE A 145 -25.38 -22.34 5.92
N HIS A 146 -25.25 -21.16 6.54
CA HIS A 146 -26.10 -20.75 7.66
C HIS A 146 -27.51 -20.32 7.21
N ARG A 147 -27.62 -19.56 6.12
CA ARG A 147 -28.87 -19.12 5.45
C ARG A 147 -29.79 -18.16 6.21
N ASP A 148 -29.58 -17.96 7.51
CA ASP A 148 -30.41 -17.06 8.34
C ASP A 148 -29.59 -16.10 9.21
N ILE A 149 -28.59 -15.45 8.62
CA ILE A 149 -27.79 -14.44 9.33
C ILE A 149 -28.62 -13.16 9.49
N LYS A 150 -28.98 -12.84 10.73
CA LYS A 150 -29.76 -11.65 11.10
C LYS A 150 -29.50 -11.24 12.55
N PRO A 151 -29.81 -9.98 12.96
CA PRO A 151 -29.53 -9.51 14.31
C PRO A 151 -30.11 -10.37 15.44
N LYS A 152 -31.30 -10.95 15.25
CA LYS A 152 -31.96 -11.79 16.26
C LYS A 152 -31.26 -13.12 16.53
N ASN A 153 -30.45 -13.61 15.60
CA ASN A 153 -29.73 -14.89 15.73
C ASN A 153 -28.29 -14.67 16.23
N ILE A 154 -27.96 -13.45 16.65
CA ILE A 154 -26.63 -13.06 17.11
C ILE A 154 -26.75 -12.50 18.52
N ILE A 155 -25.96 -13.01 19.45
CA ILE A 155 -25.83 -12.50 20.81
C ILE A 155 -24.46 -11.84 20.98
N VAL A 156 -24.42 -10.74 21.72
CA VAL A 156 -23.20 -10.14 22.23
C VAL A 156 -23.16 -10.40 23.73
N ASP A 157 -22.15 -11.14 24.20
CA ASP A 157 -22.01 -11.46 25.62
C ASP A 157 -21.48 -10.27 26.45
N HIS A 158 -21.36 -10.48 27.76
CA HIS A 158 -20.87 -9.45 28.69
C HIS A 158 -19.42 -9.01 28.42
N GLN A 159 -18.62 -9.88 27.80
CA GLN A 159 -17.23 -9.58 27.40
C GLN A 159 -17.18 -8.81 26.07
N GLY A 160 -18.31 -8.72 25.36
CA GLY A 160 -18.45 -8.04 24.09
C GLY A 160 -18.09 -8.93 22.90
N GLU A 161 -18.03 -10.24 23.09
CA GLU A 161 -17.79 -11.22 22.03
C GLU A 161 -19.11 -11.60 21.33
N LEU A 162 -19.00 -11.95 20.04
CA LEU A 162 -20.13 -12.25 19.18
C LEU A 162 -20.37 -13.76 19.12
N TRP A 163 -21.61 -14.16 19.38
CA TRP A 163 -22.08 -15.53 19.31
C TRP A 163 -23.20 -15.67 18.28
N LEU A 164 -23.09 -16.65 17.39
CA LEU A 164 -24.11 -17.01 16.42
C LEU A 164 -24.89 -18.22 16.97
N ILE A 165 -26.15 -18.01 17.32
CA ILE A 165 -26.89 -18.93 18.21
C ILE A 165 -27.92 -19.81 17.50
N ASP A 166 -28.30 -19.53 16.26
CA ASP A 166 -29.39 -20.28 15.60
C ASP A 166 -29.12 -20.53 14.12
N PHE A 167 -29.02 -21.81 13.76
CA PHE A 167 -28.71 -22.25 12.41
C PHE A 167 -30.00 -22.33 11.57
N GLY A 168 -30.04 -21.59 10.47
CA GLY A 168 -31.16 -21.59 9.52
C GLY A 168 -31.27 -22.83 8.63
N ILE A 169 -30.73 -23.98 9.07
CA ILE A 169 -30.69 -25.24 8.29
C ILE A 169 -32.12 -25.76 8.02
N SER A 170 -33.10 -25.33 8.80
CA SER A 170 -34.51 -25.71 8.71
C SER A 170 -35.27 -25.21 7.47
N ARG A 171 -34.68 -24.34 6.63
CA ARG A 171 -35.29 -23.93 5.35
C ARG A 171 -35.10 -25.00 4.28
N VAL A 172 -35.79 -26.14 4.41
CA VAL A 172 -36.12 -26.98 3.26
C VAL A 172 -37.22 -26.28 2.49
N PHE A 173 -36.99 -26.13 1.18
CA PHE A 173 -37.95 -25.53 0.26
C PHE A 173 -39.25 -26.34 0.29
N ASP A 174 -40.32 -25.71 0.77
CA ASP A 174 -41.68 -26.23 0.66
C ASP A 174 -42.31 -25.63 -0.60
N PRO A 175 -42.42 -26.38 -1.71
CA PRO A 175 -43.00 -25.88 -2.96
C PRO A 175 -44.50 -25.53 -2.84
N ASN A 176 -45.16 -25.93 -1.75
CA ASN A 176 -46.59 -25.73 -1.53
C ASN A 176 -46.91 -24.60 -0.54
N LYS A 177 -45.91 -24.00 0.12
CA LYS A 177 -46.11 -22.80 0.95
C LYS A 177 -46.19 -21.55 0.08
N VAL A 178 -47.41 -21.20 -0.30
CA VAL A 178 -47.75 -19.83 -0.71
C VAL A 178 -47.43 -18.91 0.46
N GLU A 179 -46.64 -17.86 0.19
CA GLU A 179 -46.03 -16.94 1.16
C GLU A 179 -46.87 -16.67 2.43
N ASP A 180 -46.55 -17.33 3.55
CA ASP A 180 -47.16 -16.99 4.83
C ASP A 180 -46.46 -15.78 5.46
N THR A 181 -47.17 -14.66 5.35
CA THR A 181 -47.26 -13.49 6.22
C THR A 181 -46.50 -13.53 7.56
N VAL A 182 -45.17 -13.34 7.61
CA VAL A 182 -44.49 -12.89 8.85
C VAL A 182 -43.31 -11.94 8.57
N SER A 183 -43.55 -10.67 8.94
CA SER A 183 -42.62 -9.57 9.20
C SER A 183 -41.72 -9.10 8.03
N CYS A 184 -42.17 -8.03 7.37
CA CYS A 184 -41.46 -7.24 6.35
C CYS A 184 -40.00 -6.86 6.68
N GLY A 185 -39.55 -6.98 7.94
CA GLY A 185 -38.17 -6.72 8.35
C GLY A 185 -37.18 -7.87 8.10
N THR A 186 -37.63 -9.12 8.01
CA THR A 186 -36.72 -10.30 7.94
C THR A 186 -36.27 -10.62 6.51
N ARG A 187 -37.07 -10.27 5.49
CA ARG A 187 -36.73 -10.49 4.07
C ARG A 187 -35.45 -9.78 3.67
N ASN A 188 -35.17 -8.62 4.27
CA ASN A 188 -34.10 -7.74 3.83
C ASN A 188 -32.68 -8.31 4.02
N PHE A 189 -32.50 -9.30 4.91
CA PHE A 189 -31.17 -9.89 5.18
C PHE A 189 -30.85 -11.10 4.31
N SER A 190 -31.82 -11.70 3.61
CA SER A 190 -31.59 -12.93 2.82
C SER A 190 -31.13 -12.59 1.40
N ALA A 191 -30.28 -13.44 0.82
CA ALA A 191 -29.79 -13.27 -0.53
C ALA A 191 -30.89 -13.52 -1.57
N PRO A 192 -30.94 -12.79 -2.71
CA PRO A 192 -31.98 -12.92 -3.72
C PRO A 192 -32.19 -14.35 -4.25
N GLU A 193 -31.10 -15.10 -4.40
CA GLU A 193 -31.13 -16.48 -4.88
C GLU A 193 -31.76 -17.46 -3.88
N GLN A 194 -31.90 -17.10 -2.61
CA GLN A 194 -32.64 -17.93 -1.63
C GLN A 194 -34.15 -17.98 -1.93
N TYR A 195 -34.64 -17.13 -2.83
CA TYR A 195 -36.03 -17.06 -3.27
C TYR A 195 -36.26 -17.68 -4.66
N GLY A 196 -35.23 -18.25 -5.31
CA GLY A 196 -35.31 -18.76 -6.68
C GLY A 196 -34.66 -20.14 -6.89
N TYR A 197 -34.73 -20.65 -8.12
CA TYR A 197 -34.34 -22.01 -8.54
C TYR A 197 -32.81 -22.31 -8.54
N ALA A 198 -31.97 -21.48 -7.93
CA ALA A 198 -30.51 -21.65 -7.94
C ALA A 198 -30.00 -22.31 -6.65
N GLN A 199 -29.03 -23.22 -6.77
CA GLN A 199 -28.37 -23.83 -5.62
C GLN A 199 -27.66 -22.74 -4.79
N THR A 200 -28.12 -22.56 -3.55
CA THR A 200 -27.52 -21.62 -2.61
C THR A 200 -26.14 -22.12 -2.17
N ASP A 201 -25.11 -21.28 -2.32
CA ASP A 201 -23.75 -21.54 -1.82
C ASP A 201 -23.39 -20.62 -0.63
N ALA A 202 -22.14 -20.70 -0.16
CA ALA A 202 -21.61 -19.89 0.93
C ALA A 202 -21.75 -18.36 0.71
N ARG A 203 -21.91 -17.89 -0.53
CA ARG A 203 -22.03 -16.47 -0.87
C ARG A 203 -23.39 -15.87 -0.50
N ALA A 204 -24.37 -16.71 -0.18
CA ALA A 204 -25.61 -16.25 0.42
C ALA A 204 -25.36 -15.67 1.83
N ASP A 205 -24.56 -16.35 2.65
CA ASP A 205 -24.18 -15.84 3.97
C ASP A 205 -23.32 -14.57 3.87
N VAL A 206 -22.48 -14.46 2.82
CA VAL A 206 -21.71 -13.24 2.52
C VAL A 206 -22.64 -12.06 2.21
N PHE A 207 -23.74 -12.30 1.49
CA PHE A 207 -24.75 -11.26 1.25
C PHE A 207 -25.41 -10.82 2.55
N SER A 208 -25.87 -11.77 3.37
CA SER A 208 -26.51 -11.47 4.65
C SER A 208 -25.59 -10.75 5.61
N LEU A 209 -24.30 -11.14 5.67
CA LEU A 209 -23.25 -10.41 6.37
C LEU A 209 -23.10 -8.96 5.87
N GLY A 210 -23.17 -8.75 4.55
CA GLY A 210 -23.12 -7.43 3.94
C GLY A 210 -24.28 -6.52 4.36
N ILE A 211 -25.51 -7.04 4.32
CA ILE A 211 -26.69 -6.32 4.81
C ILE A 211 -26.57 -6.05 6.31
N LEU A 212 -26.12 -7.03 7.10
CA LEU A 212 -25.92 -6.86 8.54
C LEU A 212 -24.90 -5.77 8.86
N LEU A 213 -23.74 -5.75 8.19
CA LEU A 213 -22.76 -4.69 8.35
C LEU A 213 -23.32 -3.33 7.94
N GLY A 214 -24.07 -3.27 6.85
CA GLY A 214 -24.78 -2.05 6.42
C GLY A 214 -25.79 -1.55 7.47
N TRP A 215 -26.56 -2.46 8.05
CA TRP A 215 -27.52 -2.19 9.11
C TRP A 215 -26.83 -1.73 10.40
N LEU A 216 -25.71 -2.35 10.79
CA LEU A 216 -24.92 -1.92 11.95
C LEU A 216 -24.36 -0.49 11.79
N LEU A 217 -24.10 -0.06 10.56
CA LEU A 217 -23.56 1.27 10.27
C LEU A 217 -24.64 2.35 10.10
N THR A 218 -25.86 1.98 9.72
CA THR A 218 -26.88 2.94 9.25
C THR A 218 -28.23 2.83 9.95
N GLY A 219 -28.48 1.71 10.64
CA GLY A 219 -29.79 1.32 11.19
C GLY A 219 -30.80 0.82 10.15
N GLU A 220 -30.47 0.87 8.85
CA GLU A 220 -31.35 0.45 7.76
C GLU A 220 -31.06 -0.97 7.31
N SER A 221 -32.12 -1.75 7.04
CA SER A 221 -31.99 -3.11 6.48
C SER A 221 -32.21 -3.14 4.97
N ASN A 222 -32.84 -2.10 4.39
CA ASN A 222 -33.05 -2.04 2.95
C ASN A 222 -31.74 -1.72 2.21
N ARG A 223 -31.31 -2.64 1.34
CA ARG A 223 -30.10 -2.53 0.51
C ARG A 223 -29.97 -1.18 -0.21
N GLU A 224 -31.06 -0.68 -0.80
CA GLU A 224 -31.04 0.58 -1.58
C GLU A 224 -30.77 1.80 -0.69
N MET A 225 -31.15 1.72 0.59
CA MET A 225 -30.98 2.79 1.58
C MET A 225 -29.65 2.71 2.33
N ILE A 226 -29.04 1.53 2.42
CA ILE A 226 -27.78 1.29 3.16
C ILE A 226 -26.62 2.04 2.50
N LEU A 227 -26.36 1.80 1.20
CA LEU A 227 -25.13 2.28 0.55
C LEU A 227 -24.97 3.81 0.55
N PRO A 228 -26.01 4.62 0.31
CA PRO A 228 -25.91 6.07 0.36
C PRO A 228 -25.58 6.62 1.76
N ARG A 229 -26.04 5.95 2.83
CA ARG A 229 -25.89 6.40 4.22
C ARG A 229 -24.51 6.08 4.84
N ILE A 230 -23.76 5.14 4.28
CA ILE A 230 -22.43 4.79 4.79
C ILE A 230 -21.43 5.90 4.43
N VAL A 231 -20.91 6.61 5.43
CA VAL A 231 -19.96 7.73 5.24
C VAL A 231 -18.62 7.27 4.68
N SER A 232 -18.06 6.17 5.20
CA SER A 232 -16.75 5.66 4.78
C SER A 232 -16.82 5.05 3.37
N ARG A 233 -16.11 5.66 2.41
CA ARG A 233 -16.00 5.16 1.03
C ARG A 233 -15.54 3.71 0.96
N ARG A 234 -14.67 3.28 1.88
CA ARG A 234 -14.13 1.91 1.91
C ARG A 234 -15.16 0.92 2.43
N LEU A 235 -15.84 1.22 3.54
CA LEU A 235 -16.93 0.39 4.05
C LEU A 235 -18.07 0.30 3.04
N ARG A 236 -18.41 1.41 2.40
CA ARG A 236 -19.42 1.44 1.33
C ARG A 236 -19.07 0.48 0.19
N ARG A 237 -17.80 0.43 -0.23
CA ARG A 237 -17.33 -0.51 -1.25
C ARG A 237 -17.42 -1.97 -0.78
N ILE A 238 -17.01 -2.25 0.46
CA ILE A 238 -17.07 -3.61 1.03
C ILE A 238 -18.53 -4.08 1.11
N VAL A 239 -19.41 -3.28 1.72
CA VAL A 239 -20.85 -3.58 1.82
C VAL A 239 -21.48 -3.72 0.42
N GLY A 240 -21.15 -2.83 -0.51
CA GLY A 240 -21.64 -2.90 -1.90
C GLY A 240 -21.24 -4.18 -2.62
N LYS A 241 -20.00 -4.65 -2.42
CA LYS A 241 -19.52 -5.91 -2.98
C LYS A 241 -20.16 -7.12 -2.31
N CYS A 242 -20.28 -7.14 -0.98
CA CYS A 242 -20.99 -8.23 -0.27
C CYS A 242 -22.44 -8.35 -0.73
N THR A 243 -23.11 -7.21 -0.93
CA THR A 243 -24.54 -7.15 -1.26
C THR A 243 -24.81 -7.18 -2.77
N ALA A 244 -23.84 -7.49 -3.64
CA ALA A 244 -24.08 -7.55 -5.08
C ALA A 244 -25.21 -8.54 -5.44
N PHE A 245 -26.00 -8.26 -6.49
CA PHE A 245 -27.15 -9.10 -6.84
C PHE A 245 -26.69 -10.49 -7.30
N ALA A 246 -25.77 -10.57 -8.25
CA ALA A 246 -25.25 -11.85 -8.72
C ALA A 246 -24.18 -12.41 -7.75
N PRO A 247 -24.23 -13.71 -7.38
CA PRO A 247 -23.26 -14.31 -6.47
C PRO A 247 -21.80 -14.18 -6.93
N LYS A 248 -21.55 -14.22 -8.25
CA LYS A 248 -20.20 -14.07 -8.83
C LYS A 248 -19.54 -12.71 -8.57
N ASP A 249 -20.34 -11.67 -8.34
CA ASP A 249 -19.84 -10.30 -8.11
C ASP A 249 -19.57 -10.05 -6.62
N ARG A 250 -19.93 -10.99 -5.74
CA ARG A 250 -19.66 -10.93 -4.30
C ARG A 250 -18.26 -11.41 -3.98
N TYR A 251 -17.84 -11.21 -2.73
CA TYR A 251 -16.65 -11.92 -2.24
C TYR A 251 -16.87 -13.42 -2.31
N ALA A 252 -15.83 -14.15 -2.75
CA ALA A 252 -15.90 -15.59 -2.89
C ALA A 252 -16.09 -16.31 -1.54
N THR A 253 -15.52 -15.77 -0.46
CA THR A 253 -15.59 -16.34 0.90
C THR A 253 -15.69 -15.24 1.96
N ALA A 254 -16.17 -15.60 3.16
CA ALA A 254 -16.17 -14.71 4.33
C ALA A 254 -14.74 -14.29 4.75
N ALA A 255 -13.73 -15.14 4.52
CA ALA A 255 -12.33 -14.82 4.80
C ALA A 255 -11.82 -13.64 3.95
N ASN A 256 -12.27 -13.52 2.70
CA ASN A 256 -11.93 -12.36 1.86
C ASN A 256 -12.56 -11.06 2.41
N VAL A 257 -13.80 -11.12 2.91
CA VAL A 257 -14.47 -9.97 3.54
C VAL A 257 -13.69 -9.54 4.79
N ARG A 258 -13.31 -10.49 5.64
CA ARG A 258 -12.49 -10.28 6.83
C ARG A 258 -11.18 -9.58 6.51
N ALA A 259 -10.46 -10.07 5.50
CA ALA A 259 -9.18 -9.48 5.09
C ALA A 259 -9.34 -8.01 4.69
N ASP A 260 -10.39 -7.67 3.93
CA ASP A 260 -10.65 -6.29 3.49
C ASP A 260 -11.09 -5.36 4.62
N LEU A 261 -11.84 -5.89 5.60
CA LEU A 261 -12.22 -5.18 6.83
C LEU A 261 -10.99 -4.91 7.72
N LEU A 262 -10.14 -5.91 7.99
CA LEU A 262 -8.93 -5.74 8.79
C LEU A 262 -7.90 -4.82 8.11
N ALA A 263 -7.82 -4.86 6.79
CA ALA A 263 -6.97 -3.95 6.02
C ALA A 263 -7.43 -2.48 6.10
N MET A 264 -8.59 -2.17 6.70
CA MET A 264 -8.99 -0.80 7.04
C MET A 264 -8.10 -0.19 8.12
N ASP A 265 -7.66 -0.98 9.10
CA ASP A 265 -6.74 -0.56 10.16
C ASP A 265 -5.27 -0.58 9.72
N GLY A 266 -5.02 -1.04 8.49
CA GLY A 266 -3.70 -1.24 7.91
C GLY A 266 -2.82 0.01 7.84
N ARG A 267 -3.32 1.24 8.02
CA ARG A 267 -2.44 2.42 8.20
C ARG A 267 -1.89 2.52 9.63
N ARG A 268 -2.66 2.10 10.64
CA ARG A 268 -2.23 2.08 12.04
C ARG A 268 -1.41 0.84 12.33
N GLN A 269 -1.77 -0.32 11.76
CA GLN A 269 -0.98 -1.55 11.86
C GLN A 269 0.27 -1.56 10.96
N ARG A 270 0.31 -0.96 9.76
CA ARG A 270 1.59 -0.84 9.01
C ARG A 270 2.53 0.19 9.63
N ARG A 271 1.98 1.22 10.29
CA ARG A 271 2.79 2.14 11.11
C ARG A 271 3.24 1.46 12.40
N ALA A 272 2.36 0.75 13.12
CA ALA A 272 2.72 0.02 14.32
C ALA A 272 3.68 -1.14 14.02
N LEU A 273 3.46 -1.95 12.98
CA LEU A 273 4.38 -3.01 12.54
C LEU A 273 5.66 -2.42 11.95
N GLY A 274 5.60 -1.28 11.26
CA GLY A 274 6.80 -0.54 10.86
C GLY A 274 7.58 -0.02 12.06
N TRP A 275 6.90 0.46 13.10
CA TRP A 275 7.50 0.91 14.36
C TRP A 275 7.95 -0.27 15.23
N SER A 276 7.26 -1.41 15.22
CA SER A 276 7.64 -2.62 15.94
C SER A 276 8.79 -3.32 15.24
N CYS A 277 8.83 -3.37 13.91
CA CYS A 277 9.99 -3.82 13.16
C CYS A 277 11.16 -2.84 13.33
N ALA A 278 10.92 -1.53 13.39
CA ALA A 278 11.96 -0.55 13.71
C ALA A 278 12.43 -0.66 15.16
N VAL A 279 11.55 -0.92 16.12
CA VAL A 279 11.89 -1.10 17.55
C VAL A 279 12.57 -2.45 17.77
N ILE A 280 12.14 -3.51 17.11
CA ILE A 280 12.81 -4.83 17.14
C ILE A 280 14.14 -4.74 16.39
N ALA A 281 14.23 -4.04 15.26
CA ALA A 281 15.50 -3.78 14.60
C ALA A 281 16.41 -2.92 15.48
N CYS A 282 15.90 -1.87 16.13
CA CYS A 282 16.65 -1.07 17.10
C CYS A 282 17.05 -1.87 18.34
N LEU A 283 16.20 -2.78 18.84
CA LEU A 283 16.50 -3.66 19.97
C LEU A 283 17.48 -4.74 19.58
N LEU A 284 17.40 -5.29 18.36
CA LEU A 284 18.39 -6.22 17.81
C LEU A 284 19.71 -5.51 17.53
N CYS A 285 19.70 -4.26 17.07
CA CYS A 285 20.88 -3.40 16.93
C CYS A 285 21.43 -2.95 18.30
N LEU A 286 20.59 -2.76 19.31
CA LEU A 286 21.00 -2.44 20.68
C LEU A 286 21.52 -3.69 21.39
N CYS A 287 20.94 -4.87 21.19
CA CYS A 287 21.46 -6.13 21.73
C CYS A 287 22.74 -6.55 21.00
N ALA A 288 22.78 -6.44 19.67
CA ALA A 288 24.02 -6.63 18.90
C ALA A 288 25.06 -5.58 19.27
N GLY A 289 24.67 -4.32 19.48
CA GLY A 289 25.51 -3.22 19.94
C GLY A 289 25.96 -3.33 21.40
N PHE A 290 25.18 -3.98 22.26
CA PHE A 290 25.51 -4.25 23.67
C PHE A 290 26.40 -5.49 23.81
N GLU A 291 26.21 -6.51 22.96
CA GLU A 291 27.15 -7.64 22.82
C GLU A 291 28.47 -7.20 22.15
N LEU A 292 28.41 -6.36 21.10
CA LEU A 292 29.58 -5.69 20.51
C LEU A 292 30.22 -4.71 21.49
N GLY A 293 29.45 -4.03 22.33
CA GLY A 293 29.92 -3.11 23.37
C GLY A 293 30.63 -3.83 24.51
N ARG A 294 30.12 -4.97 24.96
CA ARG A 294 30.80 -5.86 25.93
C ARG A 294 32.04 -6.51 25.32
N TYR A 295 32.02 -6.85 24.02
CA TYR A 295 33.22 -7.31 23.33
C TYR A 295 34.25 -6.17 23.20
N ALA A 296 33.82 -4.95 22.84
CA ALA A 296 34.67 -3.78 22.62
C ALA A 296 35.30 -3.22 23.90
N GLU A 297 34.60 -3.26 25.05
CA GLU A 297 35.21 -2.96 26.36
C GLU A 297 36.27 -3.99 26.76
N SER A 298 36.19 -5.24 26.27
CA SER A 298 37.20 -6.27 26.54
C SER A 298 38.35 -6.31 25.53
N THR A 299 38.24 -5.62 24.38
CA THR A 299 39.24 -5.67 23.30
C THR A 299 39.84 -4.33 22.88
N GLY A 300 39.58 -3.22 23.59
CA GLY A 300 40.31 -1.96 23.36
C GLY A 300 40.12 -1.33 21.97
N LEU A 301 38.93 -1.45 21.38
CA LEU A 301 38.60 -0.98 20.03
C LEU A 301 37.87 0.39 20.00
N LEU A 302 38.40 1.37 20.70
CA LEU A 302 38.08 2.79 20.45
C LEU A 302 39.39 3.48 20.07
N GLU A 303 39.77 3.38 18.79
CA GLU A 303 40.67 4.36 18.22
C GLU A 303 39.93 5.69 18.04
N PRO A 304 40.58 6.85 18.31
CA PRO A 304 39.95 8.14 18.09
C PRO A 304 39.58 8.29 16.62
N ALA A 305 38.37 8.79 16.34
CA ALA A 305 37.87 9.03 14.99
C ALA A 305 38.91 9.82 14.17
N GLY A 306 39.50 9.15 13.17
CA GLY A 306 40.54 9.73 12.32
C GLY A 306 40.05 10.99 11.62
N THR A 307 40.88 12.03 11.64
CA THR A 307 40.68 13.23 10.83
C THR A 307 40.89 12.88 9.35
N ALA A 308 39.97 13.35 8.51
CA ALA A 308 40.04 13.16 7.07
C ALA A 308 41.12 14.06 6.48
N ALA A 309 42.25 13.49 6.07
CA ALA A 309 43.25 14.21 5.29
C ALA A 309 42.83 14.30 3.81
N PHE A 310 42.96 15.47 3.20
CA PHE A 310 42.69 15.70 1.78
C PHE A 310 44.00 15.96 1.04
N ARG A 311 44.10 15.49 -0.20
CA ARG A 311 45.21 15.80 -1.09
C ARG A 311 44.96 17.13 -1.80
N GLU A 312 43.73 17.38 -2.23
CA GLU A 312 43.35 18.61 -2.91
C GLU A 312 42.72 19.64 -1.96
N PRO A 313 43.39 20.80 -1.73
CA PRO A 313 42.90 21.83 -0.82
C PRO A 313 41.53 22.39 -1.21
N LEU A 314 41.25 22.52 -2.52
CA LEU A 314 39.96 23.01 -3.01
C LEU A 314 38.82 22.03 -2.71
N VAL A 315 39.09 20.72 -2.75
CA VAL A 315 38.10 19.70 -2.36
C VAL A 315 37.83 19.77 -0.86
N GLU A 316 38.87 19.94 -0.05
CA GLU A 316 38.73 20.10 1.39
C GLU A 316 37.92 21.35 1.76
N GLN A 317 38.24 22.50 1.14
CA GLN A 317 37.51 23.75 1.33
C GLN A 317 36.05 23.61 0.93
N ALA A 318 35.76 22.97 -0.19
CA ALA A 318 34.38 22.74 -0.64
C ALA A 318 33.63 21.82 0.34
N VAL A 319 34.26 20.74 0.80
CA VAL A 319 33.67 19.84 1.82
C VAL A 319 33.39 20.58 3.13
N ARG A 320 34.34 21.39 3.62
CA ARG A 320 34.13 22.22 4.82
C ARG A 320 32.95 23.17 4.65
N LEU A 321 32.86 23.84 3.50
CA LEU A 321 31.77 24.76 3.19
C LEU A 321 30.41 24.04 3.20
N THR A 322 30.31 22.85 2.59
CA THR A 322 29.07 22.04 2.61
C THR A 322 28.69 21.59 4.02
N LEU A 323 29.68 21.31 4.87
CA LEU A 323 29.46 20.91 6.26
C LEU A 323 29.24 22.10 7.21
N GLY A 324 29.39 23.34 6.72
CA GLY A 324 29.27 24.56 7.54
C GLY A 324 30.40 24.73 8.57
N LEU A 325 31.59 24.20 8.27
CA LEU A 325 32.77 24.26 9.15
C LEU A 325 33.58 25.55 8.92
N GLU A 326 34.16 26.08 9.98
CA GLU A 326 35.03 27.26 9.92
C GLU A 326 36.46 26.91 9.47
N GLU A 327 37.22 27.93 9.04
CA GLU A 327 38.58 27.76 8.56
C GLU A 327 39.50 27.25 9.68
N GLY A 328 40.06 26.05 9.50
CA GLY A 328 40.93 25.38 10.48
C GLY A 328 40.26 24.25 11.27
N GLU A 329 38.95 24.08 11.17
CA GLU A 329 38.26 22.93 11.78
C GLU A 329 38.56 21.63 11.01
N SER A 330 38.90 20.56 11.74
CA SER A 330 39.23 19.27 11.13
C SER A 330 37.98 18.53 10.67
N VAL A 331 37.94 18.12 9.41
CA VAL A 331 36.88 17.27 8.85
C VAL A 331 37.03 15.85 9.40
N ARG A 332 35.95 15.24 9.92
CA ARG A 332 35.97 13.84 10.35
C ARG A 332 35.61 12.91 9.20
N GLU A 333 36.19 11.72 9.16
CA GLU A 333 35.87 10.70 8.13
C GLU A 333 34.38 10.38 8.03
N GLN A 334 33.67 10.38 9.17
CA GLN A 334 32.23 10.08 9.20
C GLN A 334 31.39 11.21 8.59
N ASP A 335 31.83 12.46 8.72
CA ASP A 335 31.12 13.64 8.21
C ASP A 335 31.12 13.68 6.67
N LEU A 336 32.07 12.99 6.02
CA LEU A 336 32.13 12.87 4.56
C LEU A 336 30.88 12.20 3.96
N LEU A 337 30.19 11.36 4.75
CA LEU A 337 28.96 10.68 4.30
C LEU A 337 27.76 11.64 4.20
N SER A 338 27.80 12.81 4.86
CA SER A 338 26.75 13.83 4.73
C SER A 338 26.94 14.76 3.54
N VAL A 339 28.09 14.74 2.86
CA VAL A 339 28.34 15.59 1.69
C VAL A 339 27.61 15.03 0.47
N THR A 340 26.61 15.75 -0.02
CA THR A 340 25.80 15.35 -1.19
C THR A 340 26.06 16.19 -2.43
N GLU A 341 26.62 17.38 -2.28
CA GLU A 341 26.88 18.31 -3.38
C GLU A 341 28.20 19.04 -3.20
N LEU A 342 28.86 19.34 -4.32
CA LEU A 342 30.17 19.98 -4.33
C LEU A 342 30.30 20.87 -5.58
N PHE A 343 30.61 22.15 -5.36
CA PHE A 343 30.72 23.16 -6.42
C PHE A 343 32.08 23.87 -6.34
N ILE A 344 32.93 23.69 -7.36
CA ILE A 344 34.24 24.33 -7.50
C ILE A 344 34.35 24.95 -8.89
N CYS A 345 34.69 26.24 -8.96
CA CYS A 345 34.89 26.97 -10.20
C CYS A 345 36.19 27.76 -10.13
N GLY A 346 37.17 27.39 -10.96
CA GLY A 346 38.51 27.98 -10.89
C GLY A 346 39.13 27.81 -9.51
N ASP A 347 39.62 28.88 -8.90
CA ASP A 347 40.19 28.88 -7.56
C ASP A 347 39.17 29.10 -6.43
N GLN A 348 37.86 29.03 -6.72
CA GLN A 348 36.79 29.31 -5.75
C GLN A 348 35.88 28.11 -5.51
N THR A 349 35.50 27.93 -4.23
CA THR A 349 34.49 26.97 -3.77
C THR A 349 33.18 27.71 -3.50
N LEU A 350 32.06 27.15 -3.94
CA LEU A 350 30.75 27.81 -3.85
C LEU A 350 29.75 26.97 -3.07
N ALA A 351 28.83 27.64 -2.38
CA ALA A 351 27.87 26.98 -1.50
C ALA A 351 26.72 26.31 -2.27
N ASP A 352 26.38 26.83 -3.45
CA ASP A 352 25.20 26.42 -4.19
C ASP A 352 25.40 26.47 -5.72
N GLY A 353 24.53 25.76 -6.44
CA GLY A 353 24.56 25.65 -7.89
C GLY A 353 24.18 26.94 -8.64
N GLU A 354 23.42 27.85 -8.05
CA GLU A 354 23.02 29.12 -8.69
C GLU A 354 24.22 30.07 -8.74
N SER A 355 24.89 30.25 -7.61
CA SER A 355 26.17 30.97 -7.48
C SER A 355 27.23 30.41 -8.43
N TYR A 356 27.32 29.07 -8.52
CA TYR A 356 28.24 28.40 -9.44
C TYR A 356 27.95 28.68 -10.91
N ASN A 357 26.70 28.56 -11.34
CA ASN A 357 26.33 28.85 -12.72
C ASN A 357 26.51 30.34 -13.06
N ALA A 358 26.18 31.24 -12.13
CA ALA A 358 26.37 32.68 -12.30
C ALA A 358 27.86 33.02 -12.52
N LEU A 359 28.76 32.50 -11.69
CA LEU A 359 30.20 32.72 -11.83
C LEU A 359 30.74 32.14 -13.14
N CYS A 360 30.37 30.89 -13.46
CA CYS A 360 30.79 30.26 -14.72
C CYS A 360 30.35 31.08 -15.95
N ASN A 361 29.14 31.62 -15.92
CA ASN A 361 28.61 32.44 -17.02
C ASN A 361 29.35 33.77 -17.16
N GLN A 362 29.64 34.46 -16.05
CA GLN A 362 30.41 35.71 -16.06
C GLN A 362 31.83 35.49 -16.61
N ILE A 363 32.47 34.38 -16.23
CA ILE A 363 33.79 33.99 -16.74
C ILE A 363 33.72 33.69 -18.24
N ALA A 364 32.74 32.90 -18.68
CA ALA A 364 32.56 32.54 -20.08
C ALA A 364 32.27 33.76 -20.98
N LEU A 365 31.59 34.78 -20.44
CA LEU A 365 31.33 36.06 -21.12
C LEU A 365 32.54 37.01 -21.15
N LYS A 366 33.69 36.60 -20.59
CA LYS A 366 34.91 37.41 -20.40
C LYS A 366 34.68 38.67 -19.57
N GLU A 367 33.65 38.68 -18.72
CA GLU A 367 33.31 39.81 -17.86
C GLU A 367 34.20 39.86 -16.61
N LEU A 368 34.79 38.71 -16.24
CA LEU A 368 35.74 38.60 -15.15
C LEU A 368 37.02 37.88 -15.60
N PRO A 369 38.20 38.32 -15.16
CA PRO A 369 39.41 37.51 -15.24
C PRO A 369 39.19 36.26 -14.37
N TRP A 370 39.50 35.09 -14.92
CA TRP A 370 39.41 33.84 -14.19
C TRP A 370 40.80 33.25 -13.96
N LYS A 371 40.93 32.51 -12.87
CA LYS A 371 42.13 31.79 -12.51
C LYS A 371 41.81 30.29 -12.48
N ASN A 372 42.65 29.51 -13.13
CA ASN A 372 42.55 28.04 -13.08
C ASN A 372 42.83 27.57 -11.65
N GLY A 373 42.00 26.67 -11.14
CA GLY A 373 42.19 26.11 -9.80
C GLY A 373 43.32 25.08 -9.72
N GLY A 374 43.80 24.57 -10.86
CA GLY A 374 44.95 23.67 -10.96
C GLY A 374 44.71 22.25 -10.44
N MET A 375 43.46 21.88 -10.15
CA MET A 375 43.14 20.52 -9.71
C MET A 375 43.42 19.53 -10.83
N THR A 376 44.14 18.46 -10.50
CA THR A 376 44.49 17.39 -11.47
C THR A 376 44.00 16.02 -11.03
N THR A 377 43.78 15.81 -9.73
CA THR A 377 43.34 14.52 -9.18
C THR A 377 41.97 14.63 -8.50
N LEU A 378 41.19 13.56 -8.64
CA LEU A 378 39.87 13.41 -8.03
C LEU A 378 39.85 12.33 -6.93
N SER A 379 41.02 11.88 -6.46
CA SER A 379 41.12 10.74 -5.53
C SER A 379 40.33 10.93 -4.25
N ASP A 380 40.26 12.16 -3.75
CA ASP A 380 39.54 12.48 -2.50
C ASP A 380 38.03 12.32 -2.66
N LEU A 381 37.50 12.53 -3.87
CA LEU A 381 36.06 12.39 -4.15
C LEU A 381 35.57 10.95 -3.99
N ALA A 382 36.45 9.95 -4.15
CA ALA A 382 36.09 8.54 -3.97
C ALA A 382 35.57 8.22 -2.56
N ARG A 383 35.82 9.09 -1.58
CA ARG A 383 35.36 8.96 -0.19
C ARG A 383 33.96 9.54 0.04
N LEU A 384 33.48 10.42 -0.84
CA LEU A 384 32.18 11.08 -0.78
C LEU A 384 31.07 10.18 -1.36
N LYS A 385 30.77 9.05 -0.70
CA LYS A 385 29.93 7.97 -1.25
C LYS A 385 28.48 8.39 -1.59
N ASN A 386 27.97 9.44 -0.95
CA ASN A 386 26.61 9.94 -1.14
C ASN A 386 26.53 11.17 -2.04
N LEU A 387 27.60 11.50 -2.77
CA LEU A 387 27.64 12.64 -3.67
C LEU A 387 26.65 12.44 -4.84
N THR A 388 25.68 13.35 -4.96
CA THR A 388 24.67 13.36 -6.02
C THR A 388 24.97 14.42 -7.09
N THR A 389 25.57 15.54 -6.70
CA THR A 389 25.89 16.66 -7.59
C THR A 389 27.37 16.98 -7.49
N LEU A 390 28.07 16.96 -8.63
CA LEU A 390 29.48 17.32 -8.72
C LEU A 390 29.67 18.34 -9.83
N SER A 391 30.12 19.53 -9.47
CA SER A 391 30.38 20.61 -10.42
C SER A 391 31.80 21.12 -10.27
N LEU A 392 32.64 20.82 -11.26
CA LEU A 392 34.05 21.18 -11.32
C LEU A 392 34.33 21.91 -12.64
N ALA A 393 34.42 23.24 -12.60
CA ALA A 393 34.72 24.05 -13.76
C ALA A 393 36.14 24.63 -13.72
N PHE A 394 36.75 24.80 -14.90
CA PHE A 394 38.00 25.52 -15.09
C PHE A 394 39.17 24.94 -14.27
N GLN A 395 39.37 23.63 -14.36
CA GLN A 395 40.50 22.91 -13.75
C GLN A 395 41.32 22.17 -14.82
N ASP A 396 42.35 21.43 -14.39
CA ASP A 396 43.24 20.62 -15.23
C ASP A 396 42.93 19.11 -15.11
N ILE A 397 41.65 18.77 -14.89
CA ILE A 397 41.20 17.38 -14.69
C ILE A 397 41.25 16.62 -16.01
N VAL A 398 41.93 15.46 -16.00
CA VAL A 398 42.03 14.54 -17.14
C VAL A 398 41.42 13.17 -16.82
N ASP A 399 41.70 12.64 -15.62
CA ASP A 399 41.29 11.29 -15.21
C ASP A 399 40.00 11.31 -14.39
N LEU A 400 38.95 10.68 -14.93
CA LEU A 400 37.65 10.52 -14.27
C LEU A 400 37.51 9.19 -13.52
N THR A 401 38.51 8.32 -13.52
CA THR A 401 38.46 7.00 -12.86
C THR A 401 37.93 7.05 -11.42
N PRO A 402 38.30 8.04 -10.57
CA PRO A 402 37.77 8.13 -9.20
C PRO A 402 36.24 8.30 -9.11
N LEU A 403 35.57 8.75 -10.18
CA LEU A 403 34.12 8.94 -10.21
C LEU A 403 33.33 7.65 -10.44
N GLN A 404 33.98 6.59 -10.97
CA GLN A 404 33.30 5.34 -11.35
C GLN A 404 32.57 4.67 -10.18
N GLY A 405 33.09 4.82 -8.95
CA GLY A 405 32.51 4.24 -7.73
C GLY A 405 31.44 5.11 -7.06
N LEU A 406 31.15 6.31 -7.58
CA LEU A 406 30.18 7.25 -7.00
C LEU A 406 28.79 7.02 -7.58
N THR A 407 28.21 5.87 -7.23
CA THR A 407 26.96 5.38 -7.82
C THR A 407 25.76 6.27 -7.57
N ALA A 408 25.84 7.20 -6.61
CA ALA A 408 24.77 8.16 -6.29
C ALA A 408 24.73 9.39 -7.21
N LEU A 409 25.76 9.61 -8.06
CA LEU A 409 25.85 10.77 -8.94
C LEU A 409 24.68 10.86 -9.92
N ARG A 410 24.11 12.07 -10.00
CA ARG A 410 22.99 12.45 -10.88
C ARG A 410 23.37 13.57 -11.83
N ASN A 411 24.12 14.55 -11.33
CA ASN A 411 24.49 15.75 -12.05
C ASN A 411 26.01 15.90 -12.01
N VAL A 412 26.64 15.92 -13.19
CA VAL A 412 28.10 16.04 -13.33
C VAL A 412 28.41 17.18 -14.30
N ASP A 413 29.06 18.22 -13.80
CA ASP A 413 29.57 19.32 -14.62
C ASP A 413 31.10 19.33 -14.58
N LEU A 414 31.70 19.19 -15.76
CA LEU A 414 33.14 19.12 -15.99
C LEU A 414 33.59 20.18 -17.01
N ARG A 415 32.83 21.27 -17.17
CA ARG A 415 33.14 22.29 -18.17
C ARG A 415 34.56 22.84 -18.02
N HIS A 416 35.20 23.16 -19.14
CA HIS A 416 36.54 23.73 -19.21
C HIS A 416 37.58 22.90 -18.46
N ASN A 417 37.51 21.57 -18.60
CA ASN A 417 38.54 20.64 -18.20
C ASN A 417 39.08 19.85 -19.41
N PRO A 418 40.36 19.48 -19.45
CA PRO A 418 40.96 18.72 -20.55
C PRO A 418 40.55 17.22 -20.60
N VAL A 419 39.34 16.88 -20.13
CA VAL A 419 38.76 15.52 -20.16
C VAL A 419 38.53 15.06 -21.59
N SER A 420 38.86 13.80 -21.88
CA SER A 420 38.63 13.15 -23.18
C SER A 420 38.00 11.76 -23.09
N ASP A 421 38.27 10.99 -22.02
CA ASP A 421 37.68 9.67 -21.79
C ASP A 421 36.48 9.74 -20.83
N LEU A 422 35.31 9.31 -21.31
CA LEU A 422 34.07 9.28 -20.55
C LEU A 422 33.69 7.89 -20.01
N LYS A 423 34.49 6.85 -20.28
CA LYS A 423 34.22 5.48 -19.78
C LYS A 423 33.91 5.41 -18.28
N PRO A 424 34.59 6.16 -17.39
CA PRO A 424 34.28 6.13 -15.96
C PRO A 424 32.85 6.57 -15.61
N LEU A 425 32.19 7.37 -16.46
CA LEU A 425 30.81 7.82 -16.25
C LEU A 425 29.77 6.84 -16.81
N GLY A 426 30.16 5.98 -17.75
CA GLY A 426 29.26 5.18 -18.58
C GLY A 426 28.46 4.07 -17.88
N SER A 427 28.69 3.84 -16.59
CA SER A 427 28.00 2.83 -15.78
C SER A 427 27.31 3.42 -14.55
N LEU A 428 27.19 4.75 -14.48
CA LEU A 428 26.54 5.41 -13.35
C LEU A 428 25.01 5.25 -13.47
N PRO A 429 24.35 4.55 -12.52
CA PRO A 429 22.95 4.13 -12.69
C PRO A 429 21.96 5.29 -12.59
N TYR A 430 22.34 6.37 -11.91
CA TYR A 430 21.47 7.52 -11.65
C TYR A 430 21.88 8.79 -12.40
N LEU A 431 22.90 8.74 -13.24
CA LEU A 431 23.38 9.90 -13.98
C LEU A 431 22.29 10.40 -14.94
N SER A 432 21.82 11.62 -14.71
CA SER A 432 20.72 12.25 -15.44
C SER A 432 21.16 13.45 -16.27
N GLU A 433 22.20 14.16 -15.84
CA GLU A 433 22.68 15.38 -16.49
C GLU A 433 24.21 15.42 -16.52
N VAL A 434 24.78 15.73 -17.69
CA VAL A 434 26.22 15.91 -17.86
C VAL A 434 26.52 17.19 -18.62
N CYS A 435 27.43 18.01 -18.10
CA CYS A 435 27.93 19.22 -18.74
C CYS A 435 29.43 19.06 -19.05
N LEU A 436 29.79 19.15 -20.33
CA LEU A 436 31.10 18.88 -20.92
C LEU A 436 31.59 20.06 -21.76
N PHE A 437 31.07 21.27 -21.50
CA PHE A 437 31.41 22.44 -22.29
C PHE A 437 32.91 22.72 -22.32
N GLY A 438 33.49 22.98 -23.49
CA GLY A 438 34.92 23.29 -23.60
C GLY A 438 35.86 22.17 -23.10
N THR A 439 35.40 20.91 -23.15
CA THR A 439 36.23 19.73 -22.89
C THR A 439 36.87 19.21 -24.18
N ARG A 440 37.73 18.18 -24.07
CA ARG A 440 38.39 17.51 -25.22
C ARG A 440 37.66 16.26 -25.70
N VAL A 441 36.39 16.10 -25.32
CA VAL A 441 35.58 14.93 -25.67
C VAL A 441 35.18 14.98 -27.15
N ASN A 442 35.35 13.84 -27.83
CA ASN A 442 34.92 13.63 -29.23
C ASN A 442 34.02 12.40 -29.40
N ASP A 443 33.92 11.52 -28.41
CA ASP A 443 33.10 10.32 -28.40
C ASP A 443 32.19 10.29 -27.16
N LEU A 444 30.87 10.27 -27.37
CA LEU A 444 29.86 10.18 -26.31
C LEU A 444 29.28 8.78 -26.15
N SER A 445 29.72 7.80 -26.96
CA SER A 445 29.24 6.42 -26.88
C SER A 445 29.37 5.79 -25.48
N PRO A 446 30.38 6.12 -24.63
CA PRO A 446 30.42 5.58 -23.28
C PRO A 446 29.20 5.95 -22.42
N LEU A 447 28.55 7.09 -22.69
CA LEU A 447 27.36 7.54 -21.95
C LEU A 447 26.09 6.77 -22.32
N ALA A 448 26.10 5.94 -23.36
CA ALA A 448 24.95 5.10 -23.74
C ALA A 448 24.56 4.08 -22.66
N GLY A 449 25.48 3.72 -21.76
CA GLY A 449 25.21 2.85 -20.62
C GLY A 449 24.42 3.51 -19.47
N CYS A 450 24.20 4.83 -19.51
CA CYS A 450 23.49 5.57 -18.46
C CYS A 450 21.96 5.58 -18.72
N PRO A 451 21.15 4.83 -17.95
CA PRO A 451 19.73 4.61 -18.27
C PRO A 451 18.82 5.81 -17.98
N LEU A 452 19.30 6.81 -17.23
CA LEU A 452 18.52 7.98 -16.82
C LEU A 452 19.01 9.29 -17.46
N LEU A 453 20.03 9.24 -18.32
CA LEU A 453 20.63 10.42 -18.94
C LEU A 453 19.65 11.08 -19.91
N TRP A 454 19.22 12.30 -19.59
CA TRP A 454 18.23 13.04 -20.36
C TRP A 454 18.71 14.42 -20.82
N ARG A 455 19.76 14.98 -20.19
CA ARG A 455 20.37 16.26 -20.56
C ARG A 455 21.87 16.13 -20.78
N ILE A 456 22.37 16.64 -21.91
CA ILE A 456 23.81 16.78 -22.17
C ILE A 456 24.09 18.20 -22.65
N GLY A 457 25.00 18.89 -21.97
CA GLY A 457 25.66 20.08 -22.49
C GLY A 457 27.04 19.70 -22.99
N ALA A 458 27.34 19.89 -24.26
CA ALA A 458 28.65 19.52 -24.83
C ALA A 458 29.14 20.52 -25.87
N GLY A 459 28.66 21.76 -25.79
CA GLY A 459 29.10 22.84 -26.65
C GLY A 459 30.58 23.19 -26.50
N GLY A 460 31.22 23.60 -27.59
CA GLY A 460 32.68 23.86 -27.60
C GLY A 460 33.55 22.61 -27.43
N SER A 461 32.99 21.41 -27.54
CA SER A 461 33.74 20.14 -27.58
C SER A 461 34.21 19.82 -29.01
N PHE A 462 34.91 18.70 -29.22
CA PHE A 462 35.64 18.42 -30.46
C PHE A 462 34.92 17.46 -31.42
N PHE A 463 33.66 17.10 -31.18
CA PHE A 463 32.91 16.26 -32.12
C PHE A 463 32.24 17.08 -33.23
N THR A 464 32.15 16.48 -34.40
CA THR A 464 31.71 17.14 -35.64
C THR A 464 30.38 16.62 -36.19
N SER A 465 29.78 15.60 -35.54
CA SER A 465 28.54 14.95 -36.00
C SER A 465 27.64 14.54 -34.84
N LEU A 466 26.32 14.69 -35.03
CA LEU A 466 25.29 14.26 -34.08
C LEU A 466 25.17 12.73 -33.94
N ASN A 467 25.79 11.94 -34.82
CA ASN A 467 25.83 10.48 -34.66
C ASN A 467 26.55 10.04 -33.38
N THR A 468 27.37 10.90 -32.76
CA THR A 468 28.02 10.60 -31.47
C THR A 468 27.02 10.35 -30.34
N PHE A 469 25.79 10.87 -30.45
CA PHE A 469 24.70 10.66 -29.49
C PHE A 469 23.92 9.34 -29.73
N GLN A 470 24.27 8.57 -30.76
CA GLN A 470 23.57 7.33 -31.10
C GLN A 470 23.72 6.30 -29.97
N GLY A 471 22.60 5.76 -29.50
CA GLY A 471 22.54 4.82 -28.36
C GLY A 471 22.04 5.46 -27.06
N ILE A 472 22.07 6.79 -26.94
CA ILE A 472 21.54 7.53 -25.78
C ILE A 472 20.05 7.83 -26.00
N SER A 473 19.20 6.83 -25.82
CA SER A 473 17.79 6.85 -26.25
C SER A 473 16.87 7.84 -25.53
N ARG A 474 17.26 8.32 -24.34
CA ARG A 474 16.43 9.19 -23.47
C ARG A 474 16.82 10.66 -23.48
N LEU A 475 17.73 11.05 -24.37
CA LEU A 475 18.22 12.40 -24.46
C LEU A 475 17.13 13.35 -24.97
N LYS A 476 16.75 14.32 -24.14
CA LYS A 476 15.70 15.31 -24.42
C LYS A 476 16.24 16.71 -24.64
N ASP A 477 17.33 17.05 -23.97
CA ASP A 477 17.88 18.39 -23.94
C ASP A 477 19.37 18.34 -24.29
N GLN A 478 19.73 18.97 -25.40
CA GLN A 478 21.08 19.01 -25.93
C GLN A 478 21.55 20.44 -26.10
N ASP A 479 22.49 20.86 -25.26
CA ASP A 479 23.12 22.16 -25.38
C ASP A 479 24.48 22.02 -26.08
N LEU A 480 24.49 22.29 -27.38
CA LEU A 480 25.65 22.11 -28.28
C LEU A 480 26.18 23.47 -28.76
N PHE A 481 25.90 24.54 -28.03
CA PHE A 481 26.33 25.88 -28.40
C PHE A 481 27.86 25.97 -28.54
N LYS A 482 28.38 26.48 -29.67
CA LYS A 482 29.82 26.49 -30.04
C LYS A 482 30.44 25.13 -30.38
N ALA A 483 29.67 24.06 -30.53
CA ALA A 483 30.19 22.82 -31.09
C ALA A 483 30.47 22.97 -32.61
N PRO A 484 31.62 22.50 -33.13
CA PRO A 484 31.99 22.61 -34.54
C PRO A 484 31.28 21.55 -35.41
N LEU A 485 29.95 21.58 -35.44
CA LEU A 485 29.17 20.60 -36.17
C LEU A 485 29.29 20.82 -37.68
N LEU A 486 29.65 19.78 -38.41
CA LEU A 486 29.73 19.83 -39.88
C LEU A 486 28.34 19.77 -40.51
N THR A 487 27.43 19.00 -39.92
CA THR A 487 26.09 18.74 -40.44
C THR A 487 25.14 18.31 -39.33
N LEU A 488 23.84 18.54 -39.53
CA LEU A 488 22.76 18.06 -38.65
C LEU A 488 22.24 16.66 -39.02
N ARG A 489 22.85 15.98 -40.00
CA ARG A 489 22.50 14.58 -40.32
C ARG A 489 22.63 13.68 -39.09
N GLY A 490 21.63 12.85 -38.85
CA GLY A 490 21.53 12.00 -37.67
C GLY A 490 20.59 12.55 -36.59
N VAL A 491 20.13 13.80 -36.71
CA VAL A 491 19.13 14.39 -35.80
C VAL A 491 17.82 13.59 -35.81
N GLU A 492 17.46 13.00 -36.95
CA GLU A 492 16.28 12.15 -37.11
C GLU A 492 16.31 10.89 -36.23
N LYS A 493 17.51 10.45 -35.81
CA LYS A 493 17.67 9.27 -34.93
C LYS A 493 17.44 9.61 -33.46
N LEU A 494 17.38 10.90 -33.10
CA LEU A 494 17.24 11.39 -31.74
C LEU A 494 15.77 11.54 -31.35
N ALA A 495 14.99 10.45 -31.43
CA ALA A 495 13.52 10.47 -31.35
C ALA A 495 12.92 11.15 -30.09
N SER A 496 13.69 11.29 -29.01
CA SER A 496 13.25 11.92 -27.75
C SER A 496 13.65 13.39 -27.61
N LEU A 497 14.30 13.99 -28.61
CA LEU A 497 14.84 15.35 -28.54
C LEU A 497 13.72 16.40 -28.50
N GLU A 498 13.68 17.15 -27.39
CA GLU A 498 12.71 18.22 -27.13
C GLU A 498 13.35 19.62 -27.26
N ARG A 499 14.62 19.77 -26.85
CA ARG A 499 15.37 21.03 -26.90
C ARG A 499 16.76 20.84 -27.49
N LEU A 500 17.14 21.74 -28.38
CA LEU A 500 18.45 21.74 -29.04
C LEU A 500 19.02 23.16 -29.12
N SER A 501 20.23 23.38 -28.61
CA SER A 501 20.96 24.65 -28.72
C SER A 501 22.18 24.51 -29.64
N LEU A 502 22.32 25.41 -30.61
CA LEU A 502 23.36 25.41 -31.64
C LEU A 502 23.84 26.83 -31.90
N SER A 503 25.14 27.04 -32.11
CA SER A 503 25.63 28.36 -32.54
C SER A 503 25.98 28.41 -34.03
N GLU A 504 26.52 27.34 -34.59
CA GLU A 504 27.02 27.27 -35.97
C GLU A 504 26.89 25.83 -36.50
N VAL A 505 26.68 25.70 -37.81
CA VAL A 505 26.71 24.41 -38.53
C VAL A 505 27.40 24.67 -39.87
N ALA A 506 28.44 23.89 -40.20
CA ALA A 506 29.31 24.21 -41.34
C ALA A 506 28.62 24.12 -42.71
N ASP A 507 27.69 23.19 -42.90
CA ASP A 507 26.90 23.07 -44.13
C ASP A 507 25.73 24.07 -44.22
N GLY A 508 25.41 24.76 -43.12
CA GLY A 508 24.34 25.74 -43.04
C GLY A 508 22.93 25.19 -43.32
N ASP A 509 22.74 23.86 -43.29
CA ASP A 509 21.44 23.24 -43.57
C ASP A 509 20.68 22.93 -42.26
N LEU A 510 19.68 23.76 -41.97
CA LEU A 510 18.81 23.63 -40.80
C LEU A 510 17.50 22.90 -41.11
N ARG A 511 17.22 22.58 -42.38
CA ARG A 511 15.93 22.01 -42.81
C ARG A 511 15.68 20.63 -42.20
N LEU A 512 16.74 19.91 -41.84
CA LEU A 512 16.65 18.61 -41.17
C LEU A 512 15.89 18.70 -39.83
N LEU A 513 15.94 19.85 -39.15
CA LEU A 513 15.20 20.08 -37.90
C LEU A 513 13.68 20.10 -38.11
N LEU A 514 13.20 20.57 -39.27
CA LEU A 514 11.77 20.63 -39.59
C LEU A 514 11.10 19.25 -39.63
N SER A 515 11.88 18.21 -39.92
CA SER A 515 11.39 16.83 -39.96
C SER A 515 11.21 16.20 -38.57
N HIS A 516 11.70 16.84 -37.52
CA HIS A 516 11.72 16.29 -36.17
C HIS A 516 10.45 16.64 -35.38
N THR A 517 9.60 15.64 -35.12
CA THR A 517 8.24 15.84 -34.59
C THR A 517 8.17 16.17 -33.09
N MET A 518 9.23 15.88 -32.33
CA MET A 518 9.25 16.05 -30.87
C MET A 518 9.95 17.32 -30.40
N LEU A 519 10.58 18.07 -31.32
CA LEU A 519 11.24 19.33 -30.99
C LEU A 519 10.21 20.35 -30.55
N LYS A 520 10.48 21.02 -29.44
CA LYS A 520 9.65 22.10 -28.89
C LYS A 520 10.36 23.44 -28.96
N GLU A 521 11.67 23.44 -28.74
CA GLU A 521 12.49 24.64 -28.66
C GLU A 521 13.85 24.40 -29.35
N VAL A 522 14.24 25.34 -30.21
CA VAL A 522 15.56 25.37 -30.83
C VAL A 522 16.18 26.73 -30.54
N GLU A 523 17.28 26.71 -29.81
CA GLU A 523 18.07 27.90 -29.54
C GLU A 523 19.21 28.00 -30.57
N LEU A 524 19.28 29.14 -31.26
CA LEU A 524 20.25 29.39 -32.32
C LEU A 524 21.17 30.56 -31.97
N GLY A 525 22.44 30.44 -32.33
CA GLY A 525 23.36 31.56 -32.38
C GLY A 525 22.88 32.63 -33.36
N GLU A 526 23.18 33.89 -33.05
CA GLU A 526 22.83 35.04 -33.89
C GLU A 526 23.32 34.90 -35.35
N SER A 527 24.45 34.22 -35.54
CA SER A 527 25.03 33.91 -36.87
C SER A 527 24.10 33.08 -37.76
N LEU A 528 23.23 32.25 -37.18
CA LEU A 528 22.28 31.41 -37.91
C LEU A 528 20.93 32.08 -38.12
N ARG A 529 20.71 33.31 -37.64
CA ARG A 529 19.41 34.00 -37.72
C ARG A 529 18.90 34.12 -39.15
N GLN A 530 19.74 34.59 -40.06
CA GLN A 530 19.34 34.76 -41.46
C GLN A 530 18.99 33.41 -42.11
N THR A 531 19.86 32.41 -41.92
CA THR A 531 19.65 31.05 -42.42
C THR A 531 18.36 30.43 -41.88
N ALA A 532 18.07 30.61 -40.58
CA ALA A 532 16.86 30.12 -39.95
C ALA A 532 15.60 30.79 -40.50
N GLN A 533 15.63 32.10 -40.74
CA GLN A 533 14.51 32.84 -41.35
C GLN A 533 14.22 32.36 -42.79
N GLU A 534 15.26 32.03 -43.56
CA GLU A 534 15.14 31.54 -44.93
C GLU A 534 14.70 30.07 -45.01
N GLN A 535 15.20 29.21 -44.12
CA GLN A 535 15.03 27.76 -44.22
C GLN A 535 13.94 27.18 -43.32
N MET A 536 13.59 27.85 -42.21
CA MET A 536 12.72 27.30 -41.17
C MET A 536 11.43 28.10 -40.94
N GLY A 537 10.95 28.81 -41.96
CA GLY A 537 9.71 29.60 -41.88
C GLY A 537 8.43 28.79 -41.57
N GLN A 538 8.48 27.46 -41.64
CA GLN A 538 7.38 26.53 -41.31
C GLN A 538 7.65 25.68 -40.06
N ALA A 539 8.59 26.06 -39.21
CA ALA A 539 8.94 25.30 -38.01
C ALA A 539 7.72 25.10 -37.08
N SER A 540 7.54 23.88 -36.59
CA SER A 540 6.52 23.53 -35.59
C SER A 540 6.97 23.78 -34.14
N PHE A 541 8.16 24.34 -33.95
CA PHE A 541 8.83 24.56 -32.67
C PHE A 541 9.24 26.04 -32.51
N GLN A 542 9.45 26.45 -31.26
CA GLN A 542 9.89 27.80 -30.94
C GLN A 542 11.37 27.98 -31.29
N ILE A 543 11.70 29.06 -32.00
CA ILE A 543 13.08 29.44 -32.30
C ILE A 543 13.48 30.61 -31.38
N ILE A 544 14.52 30.42 -30.59
CA ILE A 544 15.10 31.43 -29.71
C ILE A 544 16.49 31.78 -30.23
N TYR A 545 16.89 33.04 -30.11
CA TYR A 545 18.21 33.48 -30.56
C TYR A 545 19.07 33.92 -29.38
N ARG A 546 20.31 33.41 -29.35
CA ARG A 546 21.31 33.71 -28.33
C ARG A 546 22.49 34.45 -28.96
N THR A 547 22.82 35.59 -28.39
CA THR A 547 23.81 36.53 -28.94
C THR A 547 25.26 36.26 -28.50
N LYS A 548 25.51 35.38 -27.52
CA LYS A 548 26.87 35.07 -27.01
C LYS A 548 27.06 33.65 -26.49
#